data_AF-A0A642V4S9-F1
#
_entry.id   AF-A0A642V4S9-F1
#
_cell.length_a   1.000
_cell.length_b   1.000
_cell.length_c   1.000
_cell.angle_alpha   90.00
_cell.angle_beta   90.00
_cell.angle_gamma   90.00
#
_symmetry.space_group_name_H-M   'P 1'
#
loop_
_entity.id
_entity.type
_entity.pdbx_description
1 polymer ?
#
loop_
_entity_poly.entity_id
_entity_poly.type
_entity_poly.pdbx_seq_one_letter_code
_entity_poly.pdbx_strand_id
1 'polypeptide(L)'
;MSELLNPDGGLLVCLEFPMYKDPTIQGPPWGLNGAHWDLLALGNDGILHIRTNPTTNNQRNGKFTRVAYIQPERTYKVGEGTDMLSIYTLK
;
A
#
# COMPACT_ATOMS: atom_id res chain seq x y z
N MET A 1 -13.13 2.27 -0.23
CA MET A 1 -12.40 2.55 1.03
C MET A 1 -12.69 3.94 1.56
N SER A 2 -12.52 5.01 0.77
CA SER A 2 -12.73 6.38 1.24
C SER A 2 -14.14 6.66 1.77
N GLU A 3 -15.16 6.06 1.16
CA GLU A 3 -16.57 6.20 1.59
C GLU A 3 -16.87 5.57 2.96
N LEU A 4 -15.98 4.71 3.47
CA LEU A 4 -16.16 4.02 4.75
C LEU A 4 -15.40 4.69 5.90
N LEU A 5 -14.48 5.61 5.59
CA LEU A 5 -13.64 6.23 6.59
C LEU A 5 -14.28 7.52 7.12
N ASN A 6 -14.23 7.74 8.43
CA ASN A 6 -14.68 8.99 9.03
C ASN A 6 -13.89 10.17 8.45
N PRO A 7 -14.54 11.17 7.81
CA PRO A 7 -13.85 12.36 7.30
C PRO A 7 -13.14 13.15 8.40
N ASP A 8 -13.69 13.14 9.62
CA ASP A 8 -13.18 13.89 10.77
C ASP A 8 -12.17 13.05 11.58
N GLY A 9 -11.08 12.65 10.93
CA GLY A 9 -9.93 12.03 11.61
C GLY A 9 -9.91 10.50 11.62
N GLY A 10 -10.66 9.83 10.74
CA GLY A 10 -10.52 8.39 10.54
C GLY A 10 -9.14 8.01 10.01
N LEU A 11 -8.62 6.87 10.46
CA LEU A 11 -7.35 6.30 10.01
C LEU A 11 -7.58 4.98 9.28
N LEU A 12 -7.03 4.87 8.08
CA LEU A 12 -6.94 3.62 7.35
C LEU A 12 -5.56 2.99 7.62
N VAL A 13 -5.57 1.83 8.27
CA VAL A 13 -4.36 1.05 8.57
C VAL A 13 -4.29 -0.13 7.59
N CYS A 14 -3.21 -0.20 6.82
CA CYS A 14 -2.96 -1.24 5.84
C CYS A 14 -1.76 -2.09 6.27
N LEU A 15 -1.98 -3.39 6.48
CA LEU A 15 -0.90 -4.37 6.57
C LEU A 15 -0.41 -4.69 5.16
N GLU A 16 0.88 -4.53 4.93
CA GLU A 16 1.52 -4.83 3.66
C GLU A 16 2.28 -6.16 3.75
N PHE A 17 1.66 -7.22 3.24
CA PHE A 17 2.18 -8.58 3.21
C PHE A 17 1.50 -9.40 2.10
N PRO A 18 2.21 -10.28 1.37
CA PRO A 18 3.67 -10.42 1.30
C PRO A 18 4.32 -9.35 0.42
N MET A 19 5.37 -8.72 0.95
CA MET A 19 6.15 -7.70 0.23
C MET A 19 7.28 -8.28 -0.62
N TYR A 20 7.68 -9.52 -0.34
CA TYR A 20 8.72 -10.25 -1.07
C TYR A 20 8.21 -10.98 -2.32
N LYS A 21 6.90 -11.25 -2.40
CA LYS A 21 6.32 -11.99 -3.53
C LYS A 21 6.15 -11.05 -4.72
N ASP A 22 6.59 -11.49 -5.89
CA ASP A 22 6.31 -10.80 -7.15
C ASP A 22 4.79 -10.67 -7.35
N PRO A 23 4.23 -9.45 -7.46
CA PRO A 23 2.79 -9.27 -7.59
C PRO A 23 2.19 -9.77 -8.93
N THR A 24 3.00 -10.18 -9.93
CA THR A 24 2.52 -10.84 -11.15
C THR A 24 2.20 -12.32 -10.94
N ILE A 25 2.73 -12.92 -9.87
CA ILE A 25 2.48 -14.31 -9.54
C ILE A 25 1.07 -14.42 -8.97
N GLN A 26 0.27 -15.33 -9.54
CA GLN A 26 -1.08 -15.62 -9.09
C GLN A 26 -1.15 -15.93 -7.58
N GLY A 27 -2.19 -15.42 -6.93
CA GLY A 27 -2.50 -15.64 -5.52
C GLY A 27 -3.65 -16.63 -5.32
N PRO A 28 -4.12 -16.79 -4.06
CA PRO A 28 -3.73 -16.07 -2.84
C PRO A 28 -2.56 -16.70 -2.04
N PRO A 29 -1.82 -15.89 -1.23
CA PRO A 29 -1.83 -14.42 -1.23
C PRO A 29 -1.11 -13.87 -2.47
N TRP A 30 -1.57 -12.73 -3.00
CA TRP A 30 -0.86 -11.99 -4.07
C TRP A 30 0.31 -11.19 -3.47
N GLY A 31 1.35 -10.90 -4.26
CA GLY A 31 2.34 -9.90 -3.85
C GLY A 31 1.68 -8.53 -3.68
N LEU A 32 2.15 -7.72 -2.73
CA LEU A 32 1.51 -6.43 -2.41
C LEU A 32 2.45 -5.22 -2.49
N ASN A 33 3.70 -5.43 -2.90
CA ASN A 33 4.72 -4.39 -2.94
C ASN A 33 4.29 -3.20 -3.82
N GLY A 34 4.05 -2.05 -3.20
CA GLY A 34 3.67 -0.81 -3.86
C GLY A 34 2.17 -0.63 -4.15
N ALA A 35 1.34 -1.68 -4.04
CA ALA A 35 -0.07 -1.64 -4.44
C ALA A 35 -0.90 -0.61 -3.67
N HIS A 36 -0.76 -0.56 -2.34
CA HIS A 36 -1.50 0.40 -1.52
C HIS A 36 -1.09 1.85 -1.79
N TRP A 37 0.21 2.11 -1.93
CA TRP A 37 0.70 3.46 -2.21
C TRP A 37 0.15 3.98 -3.55
N ASP A 38 0.16 3.11 -4.56
CA ASP A 38 -0.36 3.41 -5.88
C ASP A 38 -1.86 3.74 -5.88
N LEU A 39 -2.65 2.84 -5.31
CA LEU A 39 -4.09 2.97 -5.25
C LEU A 39 -4.53 4.17 -4.38
N LEU A 40 -3.94 4.32 -3.19
CA LEU A 40 -4.44 5.24 -2.18
C LEU A 40 -3.84 6.64 -2.30
N ALA A 41 -2.52 6.74 -2.54
CA ALA A 41 -1.82 8.02 -2.57
C ALA A 41 -1.69 8.59 -3.99
N LEU A 42 -1.39 7.75 -4.98
CA LEU A 42 -1.30 8.18 -6.38
C LEU A 42 -2.68 8.24 -7.05
N GLY A 43 -3.61 7.37 -6.64
CA GLY A 43 -4.97 7.34 -7.17
C GLY A 43 -5.10 6.52 -8.45
N ASN A 44 -4.17 5.60 -8.69
CA ASN A 44 -4.21 4.67 -9.80
C ASN A 44 -5.03 3.41 -9.41
N ASP A 45 -4.79 2.28 -10.08
CA ASP A 45 -5.57 1.05 -9.89
C ASP A 45 -4.96 0.06 -8.87
N GLY A 46 -3.76 0.32 -8.34
CA GLY A 46 -3.07 -0.61 -7.45
C GLY A 46 -2.46 -1.81 -8.18
N ILE A 47 -2.56 -1.83 -9.51
CA ILE A 47 -2.00 -2.82 -10.44
C ILE A 47 -0.86 -2.14 -11.20
N LEU A 48 -0.05 -1.33 -10.50
CA LEU A 48 1.12 -0.69 -11.07
C LEU A 48 2.03 -1.76 -11.67
N HIS A 49 2.38 -1.60 -12.94
CA HIS A 49 3.22 -2.53 -13.69
C HIS A 49 4.52 -2.91 -12.95
N ILE A 50 4.65 -4.19 -12.63
CA ILE A 50 5.90 -4.92 -12.32
C ILE A 50 6.85 -4.99 -13.55
N ARG A 51 6.58 -4.24 -14.61
CA ARG A 51 7.33 -4.33 -15.89
C ARG A 51 7.75 -3.02 -16.52
N THR A 52 7.39 -1.85 -15.99
CA THR A 52 7.80 -0.60 -16.65
C THR A 52 8.03 0.51 -15.64
N ASN A 53 9.17 1.19 -15.83
CA ASN A 53 9.76 2.21 -14.97
C ASN A 53 8.73 3.06 -14.22
N PRO A 54 8.98 3.39 -12.94
CA PRO A 54 8.08 4.22 -12.14
C PRO A 54 7.78 5.49 -12.93
N THR A 55 6.53 5.66 -13.34
CA THR A 55 6.10 6.88 -14.01
C THR A 55 6.42 8.04 -13.07
N THR A 56 7.32 8.90 -13.51
CA THR A 56 7.80 10.12 -12.84
C THR A 56 6.72 11.18 -12.62
N ASN A 57 5.45 10.85 -12.89
CA ASN A 57 4.30 11.67 -12.58
C ASN A 57 4.03 11.60 -11.07
N ASN A 58 4.73 12.43 -10.32
CA ASN A 58 4.56 12.71 -8.89
C ASN A 58 3.17 13.30 -8.51
N GLN A 59 2.17 13.17 -9.38
CA GLN A 59 0.83 13.67 -9.11
C GLN A 59 0.13 12.74 -8.11
N ARG A 60 0.04 13.18 -6.85
CA ARG A 60 -0.65 12.48 -5.77
C ARG A 60 -2.15 12.74 -5.84
N ASN A 61 -2.81 12.19 -6.86
CA ASN A 61 -4.24 12.39 -7.13
C ASN A 61 -5.15 11.48 -6.32
N GLY A 62 -4.58 10.54 -5.54
CA GLY A 62 -5.35 9.65 -4.68
C GLY A 62 -6.06 10.38 -3.55
N LYS A 63 -7.14 9.80 -3.03
CA LYS A 63 -7.98 10.39 -1.97
C LYS A 63 -7.34 10.35 -0.57
N PHE A 64 -6.16 9.74 -0.45
CA PHE A 64 -5.50 9.53 0.83
C PHE A 64 -4.11 10.15 0.89
N THR A 65 -3.70 10.50 2.11
CA THR A 65 -2.32 10.90 2.45
C THR A 65 -1.73 9.88 3.40
N ARG A 66 -0.56 9.33 3.07
CA ARG A 66 0.17 8.42 3.99
C ARG A 66 0.81 9.24 5.10
N VAL A 67 0.41 8.97 6.34
CA VAL A 67 0.94 9.63 7.54
C VAL A 67 2.00 8.80 8.24
N ALA A 68 2.02 7.48 8.01
CA ALA A 68 3.08 6.61 8.51
C ALA A 68 3.38 5.45 7.55
N TYR A 69 4.63 5.00 7.55
CA TYR A 69 5.09 3.79 6.90
C TYR A 69 6.14 3.13 7.79
N ILE A 70 5.76 2.06 8.46
CA ILE A 70 6.47 1.51 9.61
C ILE A 70 6.75 0.04 9.35
N GLN A 71 7.98 -0.40 9.63
CA GLN A 71 8.28 -1.81 9.73
C GLN A 71 7.97 -2.28 11.17
N PRO A 72 7.08 -3.26 11.38
CA PRO A 72 6.80 -3.76 12.72
C PRO A 72 8.05 -4.39 13.36
N GLU A 73 8.25 -4.15 14.65
CA GLU A 73 9.36 -4.75 15.42
C GLU A 73 9.28 -6.28 15.44
N ARG A 74 8.05 -6.81 15.44
CA ARG A 74 7.78 -8.25 15.42
C ARG A 74 6.89 -8.60 14.24
N THR A 75 7.33 -9.57 13.46
CA THR A 75 6.66 -10.10 12.28
C THR A 75 6.61 -11.63 12.35
N TYR A 76 5.84 -12.27 11.45
CA TYR A 76 5.83 -13.73 11.35
C TYR A 76 6.97 -14.19 10.44
N LYS A 77 7.50 -15.41 10.64
CA LYS A 77 8.66 -15.94 9.87
C LYS A 77 8.52 -15.80 8.36
N VAL A 78 7.31 -15.91 7.84
CA VAL A 78 7.04 -15.85 6.39
C VAL A 78 7.19 -14.44 5.81
N GLY A 79 7.07 -13.39 6.63
CA GLY A 79 7.18 -11.98 6.25
C GLY A 79 8.31 -11.25 6.98
N GLU A 80 9.18 -11.99 7.68
CA GLU A 80 10.20 -11.46 8.56
C GLU A 80 11.13 -10.49 7.84
N GLY A 81 11.23 -9.27 8.36
CA GLY A 81 12.05 -8.22 7.76
C GLY A 81 11.46 -7.56 6.50
N THR A 82 10.23 -7.91 6.07
CA THR A 82 9.62 -7.36 4.85
C THR A 82 8.22 -6.80 5.05
N ASP A 83 7.49 -7.22 6.09
CA ASP A 83 6.17 -6.69 6.39
C ASP A 83 6.22 -5.21 6.72
N MET A 84 5.26 -4.46 6.21
CA MET A 84 5.13 -3.04 6.48
C MET A 84 3.71 -2.71 6.95
N LEU A 85 3.58 -1.65 7.73
CA LEU A 85 2.32 -1.03 8.10
C LEU A 85 2.29 0.37 7.50
N SER A 86 1.30 0.63 6.65
CA SER A 86 1.02 1.97 6.17
C SER A 86 -0.24 2.52 6.81
N ILE A 87 -0.19 3.79 7.23
CA ILE A 87 -1.31 4.50 7.83
C ILE A 87 -1.67 5.67 6.94
N TYR A 88 -2.94 5.80 6.62
CA TYR A 88 -3.48 6.84 5.74
C TYR A 88 -4.62 7.61 6.40
N THR A 89 -4.70 8.90 6.07
CA THR A 89 -5.86 9.76 6.34
C THR A 89 -6.54 10.12 5.03
N LEU A 90 -7.84 10.42 5.06
CA LEU A 90 -8.49 11.11 3.94
C LEU A 90 -7.84 12.49 3.72
N LYS A 91 -7.82 12.92 2.46
CA LYS A 91 -7.47 14.29 2.06
C LYS A 91 -8.67 15.22 2.18
#